data_AF-A0A9W7CAK6-F1
#
_entry.id   AF-A0A9W7CAK6-F1
#
_cell.length_a   1.000
_cell.length_b   1.000
_cell.length_c   1.000
_cell.angle_alpha   90.00
_cell.angle_beta   90.00
_cell.angle_gamma   90.00
#
_symmetry.space_group_name_H-M   'P 1'
#
loop_
_entity.id
_entity.type
_entity.pdbx_description
1 polymer ?
#
loop_
_entity_poly.entity_id
_entity_poly.type
_entity_poly.pdbx_seq_one_letter_code
_entity_poly.pdbx_strand_id
1 'polypeptide(L)'
;MRIQVLIQVLAVLFLCTISTSAFQSLSGSLSGSLSVSARPLHLFSTSSLSSSNDNGNNDLNNDLNNDNISALQHPVPSLRSIQSAIEDLRNFDASRKHKLVSRGESSMTRIWDLQTWSRHQNANRYWRHLVKWPMSTTVRIVFPVVLSFVAWAIVFHNVRKRFLPNFTFDIAPLSLISSAVALLLTLRTNQSLGRLQEARLAWGRLVLHSRDLSSLLASYISPSQAEICGRHLLLLGWSLKARLRGEAEDDVIKLSLPPSDAEYIMSQRRRTVALLRRIRLIVASEVEDNNLDGSAHEAILLRFHELNACIGVSERLLGSPSPPTYTRHTSRVLLSWLALVPLGLESMSLSLPLICLWTTIVAYVMVGIDEIGVQLEQPFQLLPLNSLSAALMRDVVDEIEEGLKLKETHK
;
A
#
# COMPACT_ATOMS: atom_id res chain seq x y z
N MET A 1 4.70 -15.19 -52.06
CA MET A 1 5.09 -13.93 -51.38
C MET A 1 4.31 -13.64 -50.10
N ARG A 2 2.96 -13.65 -50.08
CA ARG A 2 2.18 -13.28 -48.87
C ARG A 2 2.31 -14.23 -47.66
N ILE A 3 2.48 -15.54 -47.90
CA ILE A 3 2.64 -16.56 -46.83
C ILE A 3 4.02 -16.47 -46.16
N GLN A 4 5.06 -16.13 -46.92
CA GLN A 4 6.43 -16.00 -46.39
C GLN A 4 6.59 -14.80 -45.45
N VAL A 5 5.93 -13.69 -45.79
CA VAL A 5 5.85 -12.50 -44.92
C VAL A 5 5.04 -12.83 -43.66
N LEU A 6 3.93 -13.57 -43.79
CA LEU A 6 3.14 -14.02 -42.63
C LEU A 6 3.96 -14.92 -41.70
N ILE A 7 4.74 -15.85 -42.25
CA ILE A 7 5.62 -16.75 -41.48
C ILE A 7 6.75 -15.97 -40.82
N GLN A 8 7.33 -14.96 -41.47
CA GLN A 8 8.37 -14.11 -40.88
C GLN A 8 7.82 -13.20 -39.78
N VAL A 9 6.62 -12.63 -39.96
CA VAL A 9 5.94 -11.84 -38.93
C VAL A 9 5.55 -12.73 -37.75
N LEU A 10 5.04 -13.93 -37.99
CA LEU A 10 4.75 -14.91 -36.93
C LEU A 10 6.02 -15.38 -36.22
N ALA A 11 7.14 -15.55 -36.93
CA ALA A 11 8.42 -15.90 -36.33
C ALA A 11 8.98 -14.77 -35.46
N VAL A 12 8.85 -13.50 -35.88
CA VAL A 12 9.24 -12.34 -35.07
C VAL A 12 8.34 -12.19 -33.85
N LEU A 13 7.03 -12.40 -33.99
CA LEU A 13 6.09 -12.42 -32.85
C LEU A 13 6.39 -13.59 -31.89
N PHE A 14 6.75 -14.75 -32.41
CA PHE A 14 7.12 -15.93 -31.62
C PHE A 14 8.44 -15.72 -30.87
N LEU A 15 9.46 -15.16 -31.54
CA LEU A 15 10.73 -14.77 -30.90
C LEU A 15 10.54 -13.67 -29.85
N CYS A 16 9.61 -12.73 -30.08
CA CYS A 16 9.21 -11.74 -29.07
C CYS A 16 8.55 -12.41 -27.86
N THR A 17 7.67 -13.41 -28.04
CA THR A 17 7.08 -14.15 -26.92
C THR A 17 8.12 -14.94 -26.11
N ILE A 18 9.13 -15.49 -26.77
CA ILE A 18 10.24 -16.20 -26.11
C ILE A 18 11.11 -15.23 -25.30
N SER A 19 11.47 -14.08 -25.88
CA SER A 19 12.24 -13.05 -25.17
C SER A 19 11.49 -12.49 -23.95
N THR A 20 10.16 -12.36 -24.05
CA THR A 20 9.30 -11.94 -22.93
C THR A 20 9.27 -12.98 -21.80
N SER A 21 9.27 -14.28 -22.14
CA SER A 21 9.33 -15.37 -21.15
C SER A 21 10.71 -15.48 -20.48
N ALA A 22 11.79 -15.25 -21.23
CA ALA A 22 13.15 -15.16 -20.70
C ALA A 22 13.30 -13.97 -19.75
N PHE A 23 12.68 -12.83 -20.06
CA PHE A 23 12.68 -11.65 -19.19
C PHE A 23 11.87 -11.85 -17.90
N GLN A 24 10.73 -12.56 -17.94
CA GLN A 24 10.00 -12.96 -16.73
C GLN A 24 10.81 -13.94 -15.86
N SER A 25 11.57 -14.84 -16.46
CA SER A 25 12.49 -15.73 -15.73
C SER A 25 13.65 -14.97 -15.10
N LEU A 26 14.19 -13.94 -15.77
CA LEU A 26 15.29 -13.13 -15.24
C LEU A 26 14.82 -12.18 -14.11
N SER A 27 13.63 -11.58 -14.24
CA SER A 27 13.03 -10.75 -13.18
C SER A 27 12.55 -11.57 -11.98
N GLY A 28 12.10 -12.82 -12.21
CA GLY A 28 11.85 -13.81 -11.15
C GLY A 28 13.13 -14.24 -10.42
N SER A 29 14.24 -14.39 -11.13
CA SER A 29 15.56 -14.72 -10.55
C SER A 29 16.15 -13.57 -9.72
N LEU A 30 16.01 -12.33 -10.19
CA LEU A 30 16.44 -11.13 -9.44
C LEU A 30 15.56 -10.80 -8.23
N SER A 31 14.31 -11.30 -8.17
CA SER A 31 13.44 -11.23 -6.99
C SER A 31 13.58 -12.44 -6.05
N GLY A 32 14.03 -13.60 -6.56
CA GLY A 32 14.27 -14.82 -5.78
C GLY A 32 15.50 -14.80 -4.88
N SER A 33 16.52 -13.97 -5.17
CA SER A 33 17.76 -13.88 -4.39
C SER A 33 17.64 -13.11 -3.05
N LEU A 34 16.42 -12.72 -2.65
CA LEU A 34 16.12 -12.09 -1.35
C LEU A 34 14.99 -12.80 -0.57
N SER A 35 14.74 -14.09 -0.83
CA SER A 35 13.83 -14.89 0.00
C SER A 35 14.60 -15.66 1.08
N VAL A 36 14.54 -15.16 2.31
CA VAL A 36 14.95 -15.91 3.50
C VAL A 36 13.91 -17.00 3.76
N SER A 37 14.34 -18.26 3.60
CA SER A 37 13.84 -19.48 4.22
C SER A 37 12.50 -19.40 4.99
N ALA A 38 11.40 -19.80 4.35
CA ALA A 38 10.23 -20.33 5.05
C ALA A 38 10.39 -21.87 5.15
N ARG A 39 10.47 -22.40 6.38
CA ARG A 39 10.37 -23.84 6.64
C ARG A 39 8.94 -24.22 7.06
N PRO A 40 8.50 -25.46 6.76
CA PRO A 40 7.09 -25.86 6.84
C PRO A 40 6.67 -26.36 8.24
N LEU A 41 5.35 -26.29 8.46
CA LEU A 41 4.58 -26.89 9.54
C LEU A 41 4.85 -28.39 9.76
N HIS A 42 4.91 -28.80 11.03
CA HIS A 42 4.57 -30.17 11.45
C HIS A 42 3.56 -30.14 12.60
N LEU A 43 2.56 -31.00 12.45
CA LEU A 43 1.42 -31.28 13.33
C LEU A 43 1.72 -32.46 14.28
N PHE A 44 1.06 -32.43 15.43
CA PHE A 44 0.76 -33.53 16.38
C PHE A 44 1.90 -34.29 17.09
N SER A 45 1.87 -34.31 18.43
CA SER A 45 1.39 -35.47 19.22
C SER A 45 1.49 -35.23 20.72
N THR A 46 0.72 -36.03 21.44
CA THR A 46 0.25 -35.95 22.83
C THR A 46 1.17 -36.61 23.85
N SER A 47 0.90 -36.27 25.12
CA SER A 47 1.04 -37.08 26.36
C SER A 47 2.43 -37.47 26.88
N SER A 48 2.71 -37.04 28.13
CA SER A 48 2.90 -37.98 29.25
C SER A 48 2.97 -37.25 30.59
N LEU A 49 2.16 -37.72 31.55
CA LEU A 49 2.28 -37.51 32.99
C LEU A 49 3.71 -37.83 33.48
N SER A 50 4.20 -37.09 34.46
CA SER A 50 4.81 -37.73 35.64
C SER A 50 4.71 -36.81 36.86
N SER A 51 4.19 -37.42 37.92
CA SER A 51 4.07 -36.90 39.28
C SER A 51 5.43 -36.77 39.96
N SER A 52 5.59 -35.79 40.83
CA SER A 52 6.32 -35.97 42.08
C SER A 52 5.74 -35.03 43.14
N ASN A 53 5.12 -35.65 44.12
CA ASN A 53 4.75 -35.09 45.42
C ASN A 53 6.03 -34.68 46.16
N ASP A 54 6.01 -33.55 46.84
CA ASP A 54 6.52 -33.49 48.20
C ASP A 54 5.77 -32.41 49.01
N ASN A 55 5.16 -32.87 50.10
CA ASN A 55 4.49 -32.09 51.12
C ASN A 55 5.53 -31.39 52.00
N GLY A 56 5.32 -30.11 52.30
CA GLY A 56 6.13 -29.41 53.29
C GLY A 56 5.59 -28.03 53.63
N ASN A 57 4.85 -27.96 54.73
CA ASN A 57 4.63 -26.81 55.60
C ASN A 57 3.72 -25.66 55.10
N ASN A 58 2.49 -25.74 55.61
CA ASN A 58 1.76 -24.61 56.17
C ASN A 58 2.70 -23.72 56.99
N ASP A 59 2.88 -22.45 56.60
CA ASP A 59 3.14 -21.27 57.45
C ASP A 59 3.45 -19.99 56.65
N LEU A 60 2.90 -19.82 55.44
CA LEU A 60 3.15 -18.63 54.58
C LEU A 60 1.89 -18.01 53.96
N ASN A 61 0.70 -18.36 54.46
CA ASN A 61 -0.57 -18.02 53.80
C ASN A 61 -1.21 -16.67 54.20
N ASN A 62 -0.54 -15.80 54.97
CA ASN A 62 -1.10 -14.48 55.32
C ASN A 62 -0.33 -13.26 54.81
N ASP A 63 0.88 -13.41 54.26
CA ASP A 63 1.68 -12.27 53.79
C ASP A 63 1.76 -12.15 52.25
N LEU A 64 1.26 -13.13 51.49
CA LEU A 64 1.33 -13.14 50.01
C LEU A 64 0.10 -12.56 49.28
N ASN A 65 -0.95 -12.17 50.02
CA ASN A 65 -2.18 -11.64 49.42
C ASN A 65 -2.24 -10.11 49.27
N ASN A 66 -1.38 -9.36 49.94
CA ASN A 66 -1.40 -7.89 49.84
C ASN A 66 -0.34 -7.31 48.88
N ASP A 67 0.79 -7.99 48.68
CA ASP A 67 1.88 -7.46 47.83
C ASP A 67 1.71 -7.76 46.33
N ASN A 68 0.83 -8.70 45.97
CA ASN A 68 0.51 -9.00 44.56
C ASN A 68 -0.62 -8.13 43.98
N ILE A 69 -1.34 -7.36 44.81
CA ILE A 69 -2.41 -6.45 44.35
C ILE A 69 -1.85 -5.04 44.07
N SER A 70 -0.73 -4.68 44.69
CA SER A 70 -0.03 -3.40 44.50
C SER A 70 1.00 -3.42 43.35
N ALA A 71 1.47 -4.60 42.91
CA ALA A 71 2.55 -4.74 41.93
C ALA A 71 2.12 -4.78 40.44
N LEU A 72 0.82 -4.62 40.13
CA LEU A 72 0.31 -4.60 38.74
C LEU A 72 -0.29 -3.26 38.31
N GLN A 73 -0.13 -2.20 39.11
CA GLN A 73 -0.47 -0.84 38.70
C GLN A 73 0.76 -0.15 38.09
N HIS A 74 1.17 -0.59 36.90
CA HIS A 74 1.80 0.38 36.01
C HIS A 74 0.76 1.47 35.76
N PRO A 75 1.02 2.75 36.06
CA PRO A 75 0.07 3.81 35.77
C PRO A 75 -0.22 3.74 34.27
N VAL A 76 -1.47 3.49 33.92
CA VAL A 76 -1.88 3.38 32.53
C VAL A 76 -1.48 4.69 31.85
N PRO A 77 -0.58 4.67 30.84
CA PRO A 77 0.01 5.88 30.29
C PRO A 77 -1.10 6.75 29.68
N SER A 78 -1.13 8.05 29.96
CA SER A 78 -2.14 8.98 29.42
C SER A 78 -2.18 8.94 27.89
N LEU A 79 -3.32 9.29 27.28
CA LEU A 79 -3.48 9.29 25.82
C LEU A 79 -2.39 10.11 25.10
N ARG A 80 -2.03 11.29 25.61
CA ARG A 80 -0.88 12.07 25.13
C ARG A 80 0.45 11.35 25.22
N SER A 81 0.72 10.66 26.32
CA SER A 81 1.98 9.93 26.49
C SER A 81 2.09 8.75 25.52
N ILE A 82 0.96 8.10 25.20
CA ILE A 82 0.89 7.09 24.14
C ILE A 82 1.14 7.71 22.78
N GLN A 83 0.48 8.83 22.48
CA GLN A 83 0.69 9.54 21.22
C GLN A 83 2.16 9.91 21.03
N SER A 84 2.80 10.52 22.03
CA SER A 84 4.22 10.89 21.94
C SER A 84 5.12 9.67 21.79
N ALA A 85 4.86 8.60 22.56
CA ALA A 85 5.66 7.38 22.50
C ALA A 85 5.52 6.65 21.14
N ILE A 86 4.35 6.70 20.50
CA ILE A 86 4.15 6.15 19.15
C ILE A 86 4.82 7.03 18.09
N GLU A 87 4.74 8.36 18.23
CA GLU A 87 5.47 9.28 17.34
C GLU A 87 6.99 9.06 17.46
N ASP A 88 7.52 8.79 18.65
CA ASP A 88 8.93 8.50 18.90
C ASP A 88 9.38 7.13 18.37
N LEU A 89 8.62 6.06 18.63
CA LEU A 89 8.86 4.73 18.05
C LEU A 89 8.91 4.79 16.52
N ARG A 90 8.14 5.70 15.93
CA ARG A 90 8.09 5.89 14.48
C ARG A 90 9.19 6.78 13.95
N ASN A 91 9.69 7.78 14.69
CA ASN A 91 10.94 8.45 14.33
C ASN A 91 12.09 7.45 14.25
N PHE A 92 12.06 6.44 15.13
CA PHE A 92 12.97 5.30 15.09
C PHE A 92 12.71 4.38 13.88
N ASP A 93 11.46 4.03 13.55
CA ASP A 93 11.15 3.15 12.42
C ASP A 93 11.25 3.83 11.04
N ALA A 94 11.09 5.15 10.96
CA ALA A 94 11.37 5.94 9.76
C ALA A 94 12.87 5.90 9.37
N SER A 95 13.76 5.62 10.33
CA SER A 95 15.18 5.34 10.06
C SER A 95 15.39 3.97 9.39
N ARG A 96 14.47 3.00 9.64
CA ARG A 96 14.37 1.70 8.96
C ARG A 96 13.60 1.84 7.65
N LYS A 97 14.28 2.43 6.66
CA LYS A 97 13.96 2.46 5.22
C LYS A 97 12.87 1.46 4.77
N HIS A 98 11.59 1.86 4.76
CA HIS A 98 10.59 1.18 3.95
C HIS A 98 11.04 1.21 2.47
N LYS A 99 10.74 0.15 1.71
CA LYS A 99 10.79 0.15 0.23
C LYS A 99 9.72 1.11 -0.30
N LEU A 100 9.90 2.41 -0.10
CA LEU A 100 9.09 3.43 -0.75
C LEU A 100 9.35 3.35 -2.25
N VAL A 101 8.27 3.32 -3.04
CA VAL A 101 8.29 3.33 -4.51
C VAL A 101 9.05 4.55 -5.06
N SER A 102 9.29 5.59 -4.25
CA SER A 102 10.37 6.54 -4.49
C SER A 102 11.09 6.94 -3.19
N ARG A 103 12.42 6.98 -3.23
CA ARG A 103 13.28 7.55 -2.17
C ARG A 103 13.36 9.08 -2.22
N GLY A 104 12.57 9.72 -3.07
CA GLY A 104 12.58 11.17 -3.25
C GLY A 104 11.21 11.66 -3.70
N GLU A 105 10.70 12.66 -2.98
CA GLU A 105 9.69 13.65 -3.40
C GLU A 105 8.53 13.14 -4.29
N SER A 106 8.06 11.88 -4.17
CA SER A 106 6.82 11.51 -4.83
C SER A 106 5.71 12.28 -4.15
N SER A 107 5.00 13.06 -4.95
CA SER A 107 4.01 13.99 -4.43
C SER A 107 2.91 13.25 -3.66
N MET A 108 2.62 12.00 -4.01
CA MET A 108 1.57 11.22 -3.39
C MET A 108 1.96 10.62 -2.03
N THR A 109 3.26 10.51 -1.71
CA THR A 109 3.73 9.90 -0.46
C THR A 109 3.80 10.86 0.73
N ARG A 110 3.44 12.14 0.54
CA ARG A 110 3.39 13.16 1.60
C ARG A 110 2.07 13.90 1.63
N ILE A 111 1.70 14.43 2.79
CA ILE A 111 0.66 15.44 2.91
C ILE A 111 1.21 16.76 2.37
N TRP A 112 0.43 17.49 1.58
CA TRP A 112 0.87 18.75 0.98
C TRP A 112 0.47 19.91 1.88
N ASP A 113 1.43 20.78 2.16
CA ASP A 113 1.22 22.11 2.73
C ASP A 113 1.13 23.17 1.62
N LEU A 114 0.74 24.39 2.00
CA LEU A 114 0.66 25.52 1.07
C LEU A 114 2.01 25.81 0.39
N GLN A 115 3.12 25.62 1.12
CA GLN A 115 4.46 25.80 0.56
C GLN A 115 4.77 24.75 -0.52
N THR A 116 4.41 23.50 -0.31
CA THR A 116 4.52 22.43 -1.32
C THR A 116 3.68 22.73 -2.54
N TRP A 117 2.44 23.21 -2.36
CA TRP A 117 1.58 23.62 -3.48
C TRP A 117 2.20 24.74 -4.29
N SER A 118 2.70 25.80 -3.64
CA SER A 118 3.39 26.91 -4.30
C SER A 118 4.62 26.42 -5.09
N ARG A 119 5.45 25.55 -4.48
CA ARG A 119 6.58 24.92 -5.18
C ARG A 119 6.13 24.05 -6.36
N HIS A 120 4.97 23.38 -6.28
CA HIS A 120 4.44 22.54 -7.35
C HIS A 120 3.87 23.36 -8.52
N GLN A 121 3.25 24.50 -8.24
CA GLN A 121 2.67 25.39 -9.24
C GLN A 121 3.73 26.17 -10.02
N ASN A 122 4.91 26.42 -9.44
CA ASN A 122 6.01 27.15 -10.07
C ASN A 122 6.43 26.55 -11.43
N ALA A 123 6.55 27.38 -12.47
CA ALA A 123 6.97 27.01 -13.82
C ALA A 123 8.34 26.31 -13.86
N ASN A 124 9.25 26.63 -12.92
CA ASN A 124 10.54 25.98 -12.75
C ASN A 124 10.43 24.48 -12.38
N ARG A 125 9.21 23.94 -12.19
CA ARG A 125 8.97 22.51 -12.03
C ARG A 125 9.49 21.71 -13.23
N TYR A 126 9.30 22.18 -14.46
CA TYR A 126 9.68 21.40 -15.64
C TYR A 126 11.19 21.19 -15.70
N TRP A 127 11.96 22.25 -15.43
CA TRP A 127 13.41 22.19 -15.35
C TRP A 127 13.89 21.28 -14.22
N ARG A 128 13.32 21.42 -13.01
CA ARG A 128 13.67 20.54 -11.88
C ARG A 128 13.38 19.07 -12.17
N HIS A 129 12.25 18.76 -12.81
CA HIS A 129 11.91 17.39 -13.18
C HIS A 129 12.85 16.84 -14.25
N LEU A 130 13.28 17.67 -15.21
CA LEU A 130 14.25 17.28 -16.22
C LEU A 130 15.64 16.99 -15.60
N VAL A 131 16.10 17.81 -14.66
CA VAL A 131 17.39 17.61 -13.98
C VAL A 131 17.36 16.40 -13.04
N LYS A 132 16.26 16.20 -12.30
CA LYS A 132 16.09 15.03 -11.41
C LYS A 132 15.65 13.76 -12.15
N TRP A 133 15.49 13.82 -13.47
CA TRP A 133 14.99 12.72 -14.30
C TRP A 133 15.73 11.38 -14.10
N PRO A 134 17.07 11.30 -14.12
CA PRO A 134 17.78 10.01 -13.97
C PRO A 134 17.65 9.39 -12.58
N MET A 135 17.23 10.17 -11.57
CA MET A 135 17.04 9.70 -10.21
C MET A 135 15.62 9.13 -9.97
N SER A 136 14.73 9.24 -10.95
CA SER A 136 13.37 8.72 -10.84
C SER A 136 13.35 7.19 -10.79
N THR A 137 12.52 6.64 -9.92
CA THR A 137 12.35 5.19 -9.78
C THR A 137 11.68 4.57 -11.00
N THR A 138 10.70 5.25 -11.60
CA THR A 138 10.07 4.83 -12.86
C THR A 138 11.10 4.69 -13.98
N VAL A 139 12.02 5.66 -14.12
CA VAL A 139 13.07 5.60 -15.15
C VAL A 139 13.97 4.40 -14.93
N ARG A 140 14.37 4.14 -13.69
CA ARG A 140 15.21 2.98 -13.36
C ARG A 140 14.55 1.64 -13.71
N ILE A 141 13.23 1.54 -13.58
CA ILE A 141 12.47 0.33 -13.92
C ILE A 141 12.31 0.18 -15.44
N VAL A 142 12.04 1.28 -16.15
CA VAL A 142 11.79 1.29 -17.60
C VAL A 142 13.08 1.16 -18.42
N PHE A 143 14.19 1.69 -17.92
CA PHE A 143 15.50 1.73 -18.61
C PHE A 143 15.97 0.39 -19.22
N PRO A 144 15.99 -0.75 -18.49
CA PRO A 144 16.42 -2.03 -19.07
C PRO A 144 15.55 -2.49 -20.23
N VAL A 145 14.23 -2.21 -20.19
CA VAL A 145 13.31 -2.57 -21.28
C VAL A 145 13.60 -1.72 -22.51
N VAL A 146 13.81 -0.42 -22.33
CA VAL A 146 14.18 0.49 -23.44
C VAL A 146 15.49 0.07 -24.07
N LEU A 147 16.52 -0.23 -23.27
CA LEU A 147 17.82 -0.70 -23.76
C LEU A 147 17.68 -1.99 -24.58
N SER A 148 16.81 -2.91 -24.15
CA SER A 148 16.54 -4.15 -24.87
C SER A 148 15.94 -3.90 -26.27
N PHE A 149 15.03 -2.93 -26.40
CA PHE A 149 14.48 -2.54 -27.71
C PHE A 149 15.48 -1.79 -28.60
N VAL A 150 16.39 -1.01 -28.00
CA VAL A 150 17.49 -0.37 -28.75
C VAL A 150 18.45 -1.43 -29.28
N ALA A 151 18.82 -2.42 -28.46
CA ALA A 151 19.63 -3.55 -28.90
C ALA A 151 18.94 -4.33 -30.03
N TRP A 152 17.63 -4.57 -29.91
CA TRP A 152 16.82 -5.18 -30.96
C TRP A 152 16.86 -4.37 -32.27
N ALA A 153 16.73 -3.05 -32.20
CA ALA A 153 16.81 -2.18 -33.38
C ALA A 153 18.16 -2.31 -34.09
N ILE A 154 19.26 -2.36 -33.34
CA ILE A 154 20.61 -2.55 -33.89
C ILE A 154 20.75 -3.92 -34.57
N VAL A 155 20.31 -4.99 -33.89
CA VAL A 155 20.36 -6.35 -34.45
C VAL A 155 19.54 -6.44 -35.73
N PHE A 156 18.31 -5.93 -35.70
CA PHE A 156 17.41 -5.92 -36.84
C PHE A 156 18.02 -5.19 -38.04
N HIS A 157 18.58 -4.00 -37.83
CA HIS A 157 19.24 -3.21 -38.88
C HIS A 157 20.35 -3.98 -39.58
N ASN A 158 21.23 -4.62 -38.80
CA ASN A 158 22.35 -5.40 -39.32
C ASN A 158 21.87 -6.64 -40.08
N VAL A 159 20.86 -7.35 -39.55
CA VAL A 159 20.27 -8.53 -40.19
C VAL A 159 19.59 -8.16 -41.50
N ARG A 160 18.79 -7.09 -41.53
CA ARG A 160 18.12 -6.64 -42.76
C ARG A 160 19.15 -6.26 -43.82
N LYS A 161 20.15 -5.45 -43.47
CA LYS A 161 21.21 -5.03 -44.41
C LYS A 161 22.00 -6.22 -44.98
N ARG A 162 22.21 -7.28 -44.18
CA ARG A 162 23.00 -8.45 -44.60
C ARG A 162 22.21 -9.52 -45.35
N PHE A 163 20.99 -9.83 -44.90
CA PHE A 163 20.23 -11.00 -45.35
C PHE A 163 18.95 -10.67 -46.11
N LEU A 164 18.39 -9.46 -45.93
CA LEU A 164 17.08 -9.07 -46.47
C LEU A 164 17.13 -7.66 -47.11
N PRO A 165 18.02 -7.40 -48.09
CA PRO A 165 18.20 -6.06 -48.66
C PRO A 165 16.95 -5.52 -49.37
N ASN A 166 16.12 -6.41 -49.93
CA ASN A 166 14.91 -6.06 -50.69
C ASN A 166 13.63 -6.12 -49.83
N PHE A 167 13.74 -6.33 -48.52
CA PHE A 167 12.56 -6.36 -47.64
C PHE A 167 12.03 -4.95 -47.45
N THR A 168 10.81 -4.71 -47.94
CA THR A 168 10.07 -3.47 -47.74
C THR A 168 8.94 -3.69 -46.74
N PHE A 169 8.81 -2.77 -45.79
CA PHE A 169 7.74 -2.76 -44.80
C PHE A 169 6.96 -1.47 -44.95
N ASP A 170 5.64 -1.55 -45.02
CA ASP A 170 4.78 -0.37 -45.02
C ASP A 170 4.54 0.09 -43.58
N ILE A 171 4.77 1.37 -43.31
CA ILE A 171 4.60 1.97 -41.97
C ILE A 171 3.12 2.23 -41.64
N ALA A 172 2.23 2.29 -42.64
CA ALA A 172 0.83 2.66 -42.43
C ALA A 172 0.09 1.76 -41.40
N PRO A 173 0.18 0.42 -41.45
CA PRO A 173 -0.45 -0.45 -40.45
C PRO A 173 0.11 -0.24 -39.03
N LEU A 174 1.41 0.03 -38.91
CA LEU A 174 2.07 0.27 -37.64
C LEU A 174 1.58 1.56 -36.98
N SER A 175 1.37 2.60 -37.80
CA SER A 175 0.80 3.88 -37.36
C SER A 175 -0.63 3.70 -36.83
N LEU A 176 -1.47 2.93 -37.52
CA LEU A 176 -2.83 2.64 -37.07
C LEU A 176 -2.84 1.95 -35.70
N ILE A 177 -2.00 0.92 -35.52
CA ILE A 177 -1.90 0.18 -34.26
C ILE A 177 -1.39 1.09 -33.12
N SER A 178 -0.52 2.05 -33.41
CA SER A 178 0.03 2.97 -32.39
C SER A 178 -1.06 3.72 -31.62
N SER A 179 -2.09 4.18 -32.32
CA SER A 179 -3.22 4.90 -31.73
C SER A 179 -4.05 4.01 -30.80
N ALA A 180 -4.28 2.76 -31.22
CA ALA A 180 -4.99 1.76 -30.42
C ALA A 180 -4.20 1.37 -29.16
N VAL A 181 -2.87 1.20 -29.27
CA VAL A 181 -1.99 0.93 -28.11
C VAL A 181 -2.00 2.09 -27.12
N ALA A 182 -1.86 3.33 -27.62
CA ALA A 182 -1.91 4.52 -26.76
C ALA A 182 -3.25 4.66 -26.03
N LEU A 183 -4.36 4.39 -26.72
CA LEU A 183 -5.70 4.39 -26.12
C LEU A 183 -5.83 3.30 -25.05
N LEU A 184 -5.41 2.07 -25.34
CA LEU A 184 -5.44 0.95 -24.40
C LEU A 184 -4.65 1.25 -23.13
N LEU A 185 -3.44 1.80 -23.26
CA LEU A 185 -2.61 2.23 -22.14
C LEU A 185 -3.28 3.34 -21.32
N THR A 186 -3.88 4.33 -21.99
CA THR A 186 -4.58 5.43 -21.31
C THR A 186 -5.79 4.91 -20.51
N LEU A 187 -6.60 4.03 -21.09
CA LEU A 187 -7.74 3.41 -20.40
C LEU A 187 -7.28 2.59 -19.18
N ARG A 188 -6.19 1.84 -19.32
CA ARG A 188 -5.58 1.10 -18.21
C ARG A 188 -5.14 2.03 -17.08
N THR A 189 -4.39 3.09 -17.41
CA THR A 189 -3.90 4.06 -16.42
C THR A 189 -5.07 4.77 -15.73
N ASN A 190 -6.15 5.08 -16.44
CA ASN A 190 -7.36 5.66 -15.86
C ASN A 190 -8.04 4.72 -14.85
N GLN A 191 -8.11 3.41 -15.14
CA GLN A 191 -8.63 2.43 -14.18
C GLN A 191 -7.77 2.38 -12.90
N SER A 192 -6.44 2.40 -13.04
CA SER A 192 -5.53 2.46 -11.88
C SER A 192 -5.67 3.76 -11.08
N LEU A 193 -5.88 4.90 -11.75
CA LEU A 193 -6.18 6.17 -11.09
C LEU A 193 -7.48 6.11 -10.27
N GLY A 194 -8.52 5.47 -10.80
CA GLY A 194 -9.78 5.25 -10.09
C GLY A 194 -9.57 4.50 -8.77
N ARG A 195 -8.77 3.43 -8.78
CA ARG A 195 -8.40 2.67 -7.56
C ARG A 195 -7.67 3.55 -6.55
N LEU A 196 -6.73 4.38 -7.00
CA LEU A 196 -5.99 5.29 -6.13
C LEU A 196 -6.90 6.35 -5.50
N GLN A 197 -7.82 6.90 -6.27
CA GLN A 197 -8.79 7.87 -5.77
C GLN A 197 -9.72 7.24 -4.73
N GLU A 198 -10.24 6.05 -5.00
CA GLU A 198 -11.09 5.29 -4.08
C GLU A 198 -10.36 5.03 -2.76
N ALA A 199 -9.10 4.59 -2.81
CA ALA A 199 -8.27 4.37 -1.63
C ALA A 199 -8.08 5.67 -0.82
N ARG A 200 -7.80 6.80 -1.48
CA ARG A 200 -7.63 8.10 -0.81
C ARG A 200 -8.91 8.57 -0.14
N LEU A 201 -10.06 8.42 -0.81
CA LEU A 201 -11.36 8.78 -0.25
C LEU A 201 -11.71 7.91 0.95
N ALA A 202 -11.48 6.59 0.88
CA ALA A 202 -11.72 5.68 2.01
C ALA A 202 -10.88 6.05 3.24
N TRP A 203 -9.60 6.36 3.04
CA TRP A 203 -8.72 6.81 4.13
C TRP A 203 -9.10 8.19 4.68
N GLY A 204 -9.50 9.14 3.83
CA GLY A 204 -10.00 10.44 4.29
C GLY A 204 -11.27 10.31 5.14
N ARG A 205 -12.21 9.45 4.73
CA ARG A 205 -13.42 9.12 5.51
C ARG A 205 -13.10 8.38 6.80
N LEU A 206 -12.09 7.51 6.81
CA LEU A 206 -11.65 6.83 8.03
C LEU A 206 -11.19 7.84 9.10
N VAL A 207 -10.38 8.84 8.74
CA VAL A 207 -9.95 9.90 9.67
C VAL A 207 -11.17 10.68 10.17
N LEU A 208 -12.02 11.15 9.25
CA LEU A 208 -13.22 11.90 9.56
C LEU A 208 -14.14 11.16 10.55
N HIS A 209 -14.52 9.92 10.23
CA HIS A 209 -15.44 9.15 11.07
C HIS A 209 -14.81 8.69 12.39
N SER A 210 -13.48 8.59 12.45
CA SER A 210 -12.80 8.31 13.73
C SER A 210 -12.87 9.52 14.64
N ARG A 211 -12.65 10.74 14.12
CA ARG A 211 -12.83 11.98 14.87
C ARG A 211 -14.27 12.20 15.33
N ASP A 212 -15.23 12.00 14.42
CA ASP A 212 -16.64 12.14 14.76
C ASP A 212 -17.06 11.11 15.83
N LEU A 213 -16.56 9.86 15.74
CA LEU A 213 -16.81 8.84 16.74
C LEU A 213 -16.15 9.20 18.08
N SER A 214 -14.90 9.68 18.12
CA SER A 214 -14.26 10.09 19.37
C SER A 214 -15.04 11.21 20.06
N SER A 215 -15.54 12.19 19.30
CA SER A 215 -16.36 13.28 19.84
C SER A 215 -17.66 12.76 20.48
N LEU A 216 -18.37 11.84 19.81
CA LEU A 216 -19.56 11.19 20.35
C LEU A 216 -19.26 10.36 21.61
N LEU A 217 -18.18 9.57 21.60
CA LEU A 217 -17.78 8.77 22.76
C LEU A 217 -17.44 9.69 23.96
N ALA A 218 -16.69 10.78 23.73
CA ALA A 218 -16.35 11.74 24.77
C ALA A 218 -17.60 12.42 25.35
N SER A 219 -18.60 12.70 24.51
CA SER A 219 -19.83 13.38 24.92
C SER A 219 -20.80 12.48 25.68
N TYR A 220 -21.05 11.27 25.19
CA TYR A 220 -22.15 10.44 25.68
C TYR A 220 -21.73 9.31 26.64
N ILE A 221 -20.49 8.86 26.61
CA ILE A 221 -20.02 7.74 27.45
C ILE A 221 -19.39 8.25 28.75
N SER A 222 -19.36 7.40 29.77
CA SER A 222 -18.66 7.69 31.03
C SER A 222 -17.16 8.02 30.79
N PRO A 223 -16.56 8.96 31.53
CA PRO A 223 -15.18 9.40 31.33
C PRO A 223 -14.13 8.28 31.23
N SER A 224 -14.20 7.31 32.13
CA SER A 224 -13.28 6.18 32.18
C SER A 224 -13.42 5.25 30.96
N GLN A 225 -14.64 4.97 30.54
CA GLN A 225 -14.91 4.12 29.37
C GLN A 225 -14.60 4.83 28.05
N ALA A 226 -14.85 6.14 27.97
CA ALA A 226 -14.48 6.96 26.81
C ALA A 226 -12.96 6.95 26.58
N GLU A 227 -12.15 7.00 27.64
CA GLU A 227 -10.69 6.90 27.53
C GLU A 227 -10.25 5.55 26.96
N ILE A 228 -10.82 4.44 27.46
CA ILE A 228 -10.55 3.08 26.94
C ILE A 228 -10.93 2.99 25.46
N CYS A 229 -12.10 3.51 25.09
CA CYS A 229 -12.54 3.57 23.70
C CYS A 229 -11.56 4.37 22.82
N GLY A 230 -11.07 5.51 23.31
CA GLY A 230 -10.06 6.33 22.64
C GLY A 230 -8.77 5.56 22.35
N ARG A 231 -8.28 4.74 23.31
CA ARG A 231 -7.08 3.89 23.14
C ARG A 231 -7.22 2.85 22.04
N HIS A 232 -8.41 2.26 21.89
CA HIS A 232 -8.66 1.34 20.78
C HIS A 232 -8.85 2.06 19.45
N LEU A 233 -9.46 3.24 19.46
CA LEU A 233 -9.78 3.99 18.24
C LEU A 233 -8.52 4.61 17.62
N LEU A 234 -7.58 5.13 18.41
CA LEU A 234 -6.32 5.68 17.90
C LEU A 234 -5.46 4.61 17.18
N LEU A 235 -5.59 3.35 17.57
CA LEU A 235 -4.88 2.22 16.94
C LEU A 235 -5.47 1.83 15.57
N LEU A 236 -6.69 2.29 15.26
CA LEU A 236 -7.41 1.85 14.06
C LEU A 236 -6.63 2.14 12.77
N GLY A 237 -6.11 3.36 12.64
CA GLY A 237 -5.32 3.78 11.49
C GLY A 237 -4.03 2.97 11.36
N TRP A 238 -3.32 2.78 12.47
CA TRP A 238 -2.07 2.01 12.52
C TRP A 238 -2.28 0.54 12.16
N SER A 239 -3.34 -0.07 12.67
CA SER A 239 -3.67 -1.47 12.38
C SER A 239 -4.14 -1.69 10.96
N LEU A 240 -4.96 -0.78 10.42
CA LEU A 240 -5.32 -0.85 9.02
C LEU A 240 -4.09 -0.67 8.12
N LYS A 241 -3.22 0.29 8.43
CA LYS A 241 -1.96 0.48 7.69
C LYS A 241 -1.11 -0.78 7.71
N ALA A 242 -0.86 -1.36 8.89
CA ALA A 242 -0.01 -2.53 9.06
C ALA A 242 -0.51 -3.70 8.21
N ARG A 243 -1.83 -3.92 8.22
CA ARG A 243 -2.50 -4.91 7.37
C ARG A 243 -2.33 -4.64 5.88
N LEU A 244 -2.48 -3.38 5.44
CA LEU A 244 -2.40 -3.02 4.01
C LEU A 244 -0.97 -3.04 3.46
N ARG A 245 0.04 -2.92 4.32
CA ARG A 245 1.46 -2.94 3.94
C ARG A 245 2.20 -4.22 4.30
N GLY A 246 1.59 -5.10 5.09
CA GLY A 246 2.25 -6.30 5.62
C GLY A 246 3.35 -5.95 6.64
N GLU A 247 3.18 -4.86 7.39
CA GLU A 247 4.11 -4.41 8.44
C GLU A 247 3.73 -5.05 9.78
N ALA A 248 4.71 -5.24 10.67
CA ALA A 248 4.45 -5.62 12.05
C ALA A 248 3.92 -4.40 12.84
N GLU A 249 2.98 -4.64 13.75
CA GLU A 249 2.37 -3.59 14.58
C GLU A 249 2.32 -3.94 16.08
N ASP A 250 2.94 -5.07 16.46
CA ASP A 250 2.81 -5.64 17.80
C ASP A 250 3.34 -4.68 18.87
N ASP A 251 4.41 -3.95 18.58
CA ASP A 251 5.00 -2.97 19.50
C ASP A 251 4.06 -1.78 19.74
N VAL A 252 3.39 -1.29 18.69
CA VAL A 252 2.42 -0.18 18.77
C VAL A 252 1.21 -0.58 19.60
N ILE A 253 0.72 -1.82 19.41
CA ILE A 253 -0.41 -2.35 20.18
C ILE A 253 -0.04 -2.50 21.65
N LYS A 254 1.11 -3.13 21.97
CA LYS A 254 1.57 -3.36 23.35
C LYS A 254 1.84 -2.06 24.11
N LEU A 255 2.28 -1.01 23.42
CA LEU A 255 2.50 0.29 24.03
C LEU A 255 1.18 1.01 24.38
N SER A 256 0.13 0.81 23.58
CA SER A 256 -1.10 1.60 23.67
C SER A 256 -2.17 0.98 24.57
N LEU A 257 -2.18 -0.35 24.69
CA LEU A 257 -3.22 -1.11 25.38
C LEU A 257 -2.67 -1.82 26.63
N PRO A 258 -3.52 -2.04 27.65
CA PRO A 258 -3.20 -2.95 28.74
C PRO A 258 -2.83 -4.35 28.23
N PRO A 259 -1.97 -5.11 28.94
CA PRO A 259 -1.49 -6.42 28.47
C PRO A 259 -2.60 -7.39 28.07
N SER A 260 -3.70 -7.44 28.84
CA SER A 260 -4.86 -8.29 28.55
C SER A 260 -5.52 -7.97 27.21
N ASP A 261 -5.73 -6.68 26.94
CA ASP A 261 -6.41 -6.20 25.74
C ASP A 261 -5.47 -6.28 24.54
N ALA A 262 -4.17 -6.03 24.72
CA ALA A 262 -3.15 -6.23 23.71
C ALA A 262 -3.08 -7.70 23.25
N GLU A 263 -3.03 -8.65 24.19
CA GLU A 263 -3.01 -10.09 23.89
C GLU A 263 -4.29 -10.53 23.16
N TYR A 264 -5.46 -10.06 23.62
CA TYR A 264 -6.72 -10.31 22.94
C TYR A 264 -6.66 -9.82 21.49
N ILE A 265 -6.28 -8.56 21.24
CA ILE A 265 -6.24 -8.01 19.88
C ILE A 265 -5.22 -8.76 19.01
N MET A 266 -4.03 -9.06 19.54
CA MET A 266 -2.98 -9.76 18.82
C MET A 266 -3.36 -11.19 18.42
N SER A 267 -4.20 -11.86 19.22
CA SER A 267 -4.75 -13.19 18.92
C SER A 267 -5.74 -13.22 17.76
N GLN A 268 -6.34 -12.07 17.40
CA GLN A 268 -7.41 -12.01 16.41
C GLN A 268 -6.87 -12.02 14.97
N ARG A 269 -7.51 -12.80 14.10
CA ARG A 269 -7.21 -12.81 12.65
C ARG A 269 -7.35 -11.44 11.98
N ARG A 270 -8.31 -10.64 12.42
CA ARG A 270 -8.60 -9.29 11.89
C ARG A 270 -8.52 -8.27 13.02
N ARG A 271 -7.30 -7.90 13.38
CA ARG A 271 -6.96 -6.97 14.48
C ARG A 271 -7.72 -5.64 14.39
N THR A 272 -7.76 -5.03 13.21
CA THR A 272 -8.48 -3.76 12.95
C THR A 272 -9.97 -3.84 13.29
N VAL A 273 -10.64 -4.95 12.95
CA VAL A 273 -12.07 -5.16 13.27
C VAL A 273 -12.26 -5.50 14.74
N ALA A 274 -11.30 -6.19 15.35
CA ALA A 274 -11.33 -6.51 16.78
C ALA A 274 -11.25 -5.24 17.66
N LEU A 275 -10.47 -4.23 17.25
CA LEU A 275 -10.44 -2.93 17.91
C LEU A 275 -11.85 -2.29 17.92
N LEU A 276 -12.51 -2.20 16.76
CA LEU A 276 -13.88 -1.69 16.68
C LEU A 276 -14.90 -2.55 17.44
N ARG A 277 -14.66 -3.86 17.56
CA ARG A 277 -15.52 -4.75 18.35
C ARG A 277 -15.40 -4.44 19.84
N ARG A 278 -14.19 -4.19 20.34
CA ARG A 278 -13.95 -3.85 21.74
C ARG A 278 -14.68 -2.57 22.15
N ILE A 279 -14.60 -1.53 21.31
CA ILE A 279 -15.34 -0.28 21.52
C ILE A 279 -16.86 -0.55 21.50
N ARG A 280 -17.36 -1.34 20.55
CA ARG A 280 -18.79 -1.70 20.50
C ARG A 280 -19.31 -2.41 21.74
N LEU A 281 -18.51 -3.28 22.35
CA LEU A 281 -18.89 -3.96 23.58
C LEU A 281 -19.02 -2.99 24.76
N ILE A 282 -18.13 -2.00 24.85
CA ILE A 282 -18.19 -0.93 25.87
C ILE A 282 -19.44 -0.07 25.66
N VAL A 283 -19.74 0.29 24.40
CA VAL A 283 -20.96 1.04 24.10
C VAL A 283 -22.21 0.22 24.45
N ALA A 284 -22.19 -1.09 24.19
CA ALA A 284 -23.31 -1.97 24.52
C ALA A 284 -23.55 -2.07 26.04
N SER A 285 -22.51 -2.18 26.85
CA SER A 285 -22.67 -2.21 28.32
C SER A 285 -23.26 -0.90 28.86
N GLU A 286 -22.87 0.26 28.31
CA GLU A 286 -23.44 1.55 28.73
C GLU A 286 -24.94 1.68 28.38
N VAL A 287 -25.41 0.99 27.34
CA VAL A 287 -26.84 0.89 27.01
C VAL A 287 -27.56 -0.02 28.00
N GLU A 288 -26.99 -1.19 28.31
CA GLU A 288 -27.55 -2.14 29.27
C GLU A 288 -27.70 -1.52 30.67
N ASP A 289 -26.74 -0.68 31.06
CA ASP A 289 -26.74 0.06 32.33
C ASP A 289 -27.68 1.29 32.33
N ASN A 290 -28.40 1.56 31.24
CA ASN A 290 -29.26 2.74 31.03
C ASN A 290 -28.52 4.09 31.16
N ASN A 291 -27.20 4.11 30.91
CA ASN A 291 -26.41 5.34 30.92
C ASN A 291 -26.42 6.06 29.56
N LEU A 292 -26.86 5.38 28.50
CA LEU A 292 -26.86 5.90 27.13
C LEU A 292 -28.28 5.94 26.55
N ASP A 293 -28.68 7.12 26.05
CA ASP A 293 -29.94 7.28 25.32
C ASP A 293 -29.96 6.52 23.98
N GLY A 294 -31.14 6.03 23.60
CA GLY A 294 -31.32 5.25 22.37
C GLY A 294 -30.94 6.01 21.10
N SER A 295 -31.20 7.32 21.04
CA SER A 295 -30.85 8.15 19.89
C SER A 295 -29.34 8.35 19.76
N ALA A 296 -28.64 8.53 20.90
CA ALA A 296 -27.19 8.63 20.95
C ALA A 296 -26.53 7.30 20.56
N HIS A 297 -27.11 6.17 21.00
CA HIS A 297 -26.67 4.85 20.59
C HIS A 297 -26.74 4.66 19.06
N GLU A 298 -27.85 5.03 18.43
CA GLU A 298 -28.00 4.94 16.98
C GLU A 298 -26.97 5.80 16.23
N ALA A 299 -26.73 7.03 16.70
CA ALA A 299 -25.73 7.92 16.11
C ALA A 299 -24.31 7.31 16.17
N ILE A 300 -23.96 6.67 17.29
CA ILE A 300 -22.68 5.96 17.45
C ILE A 300 -22.60 4.74 16.52
N LEU A 301 -23.67 3.94 16.44
CA LEU A 301 -23.73 2.76 15.56
C LEU A 301 -23.55 3.13 14.08
N LEU A 302 -24.12 4.26 13.64
CA LEU A 302 -23.91 4.76 12.28
C LEU A 302 -22.42 5.04 12.00
N ARG A 303 -21.70 5.65 12.95
CA ARG A 303 -20.26 5.90 12.79
C ARG A 303 -19.45 4.60 12.76
N PHE A 304 -19.83 3.59 13.54
CA PHE A 304 -19.24 2.26 13.39
C PHE A 304 -19.48 1.66 12.01
N HIS A 305 -20.68 1.78 11.46
CA HIS A 305 -20.99 1.27 10.12
C HIS A 305 -20.06 1.91 9.07
N GLU A 306 -19.91 3.23 9.09
CA GLU A 306 -19.04 3.97 8.16
C GLU A 306 -17.56 3.59 8.30
N LEU A 307 -17.06 3.40 9.53
CA LEU A 307 -15.69 2.92 9.75
C LEU A 307 -15.47 1.51 9.19
N ASN A 308 -16.42 0.59 9.42
CA ASN A 308 -16.35 -0.76 8.84
C ASN A 308 -16.43 -0.72 7.31
N ALA A 309 -17.22 0.18 6.73
CA ALA A 309 -17.28 0.38 5.29
C ALA A 309 -15.92 0.82 4.74
N CYS A 310 -15.22 1.76 5.39
CA CYS A 310 -13.89 2.21 5.00
C CYS A 310 -12.84 1.08 5.07
N ILE A 311 -12.89 0.25 6.12
CA ILE A 311 -12.04 -0.95 6.24
C ILE A 311 -12.35 -1.94 5.11
N GLY A 312 -13.63 -2.22 4.86
CA GLY A 312 -14.06 -3.16 3.82
C GLY A 312 -13.64 -2.71 2.41
N VAL A 313 -13.76 -1.42 2.10
CA VAL A 313 -13.25 -0.84 0.84
C VAL A 313 -11.74 -1.03 0.74
N SER A 314 -11.00 -0.75 1.81
CA SER A 314 -9.54 -0.86 1.82
C SER A 314 -9.08 -2.31 1.61
N GLU A 315 -9.73 -3.27 2.27
CA GLU A 315 -9.44 -4.69 2.09
C GLU A 315 -9.84 -5.21 0.71
N ARG A 316 -10.97 -4.75 0.16
CA ARG A 316 -11.39 -5.09 -1.21
C ARG A 316 -10.36 -4.61 -2.23
N LEU A 317 -9.89 -3.36 -2.09
CA LEU A 317 -8.85 -2.80 -2.95
C LEU A 317 -7.52 -3.54 -2.86
N LEU A 318 -7.17 -4.07 -1.69
CA LEU A 318 -5.98 -4.91 -1.52
C LEU A 318 -6.17 -6.30 -2.15
N GLY A 319 -7.30 -6.95 -1.87
CA GLY A 319 -7.55 -8.35 -2.25
C GLY A 319 -8.04 -8.55 -3.69
N SER A 320 -8.50 -7.50 -4.37
CA SER A 320 -9.04 -7.57 -5.73
C SER A 320 -8.23 -6.68 -6.68
N PRO A 321 -7.07 -7.14 -7.19
CA PRO A 321 -6.32 -6.41 -8.21
C PRO A 321 -7.10 -6.32 -9.53
N SER A 322 -6.64 -5.48 -10.46
CA SER A 322 -7.24 -5.44 -11.80
C SER A 322 -7.06 -6.81 -12.47
N PRO A 323 -8.02 -7.27 -13.29
CA PRO A 323 -7.96 -8.60 -13.89
C PRO A 323 -6.59 -8.87 -14.54
N PRO A 324 -5.81 -9.86 -14.08
CA PRO A 324 -4.45 -10.07 -14.56
C PRO A 324 -4.38 -10.37 -16.07
N THR A 325 -5.46 -10.91 -16.63
CA THR A 325 -5.59 -11.15 -18.07
C THR A 325 -5.56 -9.85 -18.87
N TYR A 326 -6.16 -8.77 -18.38
CA TYR A 326 -6.11 -7.46 -19.02
C TYR A 326 -4.68 -6.91 -19.03
N THR A 327 -4.02 -6.90 -17.87
CA THR A 327 -2.60 -6.48 -17.74
C THR A 327 -1.67 -7.27 -18.66
N ARG A 328 -1.83 -8.60 -18.72
CA ARG A 328 -1.03 -9.46 -19.62
C ARG A 328 -1.28 -9.19 -21.09
N HIS A 329 -2.53 -8.94 -21.48
CA HIS A 329 -2.85 -8.64 -22.87
C HIS A 329 -2.26 -7.29 -23.30
N THR A 330 -2.48 -6.24 -22.50
CA THR A 330 -1.94 -4.90 -22.74
C THR A 330 -0.42 -4.91 -22.86
N SER A 331 0.29 -5.57 -21.95
CA SER A 331 1.75 -5.64 -22.00
C SER A 331 2.25 -6.39 -23.24
N ARG A 332 1.60 -7.49 -23.63
CA ARG A 332 1.98 -8.26 -24.83
C ARG A 332 1.76 -7.47 -26.11
N VAL A 333 0.62 -6.79 -26.23
CA VAL A 333 0.31 -5.95 -27.40
C VAL A 333 1.31 -4.79 -27.48
N LEU A 334 1.60 -4.11 -26.37
CA LEU A 334 2.60 -3.05 -26.29
C LEU A 334 3.98 -3.54 -26.76
N LEU A 335 4.49 -4.64 -26.19
CA LEU A 335 5.82 -5.16 -26.52
C LEU A 335 5.89 -5.65 -27.98
N SER A 336 4.82 -6.28 -28.48
CA SER A 336 4.74 -6.70 -29.88
C SER A 336 4.78 -5.52 -30.83
N TRP A 337 4.05 -4.45 -30.51
CA TRP A 337 4.08 -3.22 -31.31
C TRP A 337 5.45 -2.54 -31.25
N LEU A 338 6.08 -2.42 -30.07
CA LEU A 338 7.43 -1.87 -29.91
C LEU A 338 8.49 -2.65 -30.69
N ALA A 339 8.37 -3.98 -30.79
CA ALA A 339 9.28 -4.81 -31.58
C ALA A 339 9.19 -4.52 -33.09
N LEU A 340 8.03 -4.03 -33.57
CA LEU A 340 7.81 -3.64 -34.96
C LEU A 340 8.22 -2.19 -35.25
N VAL A 341 8.43 -1.35 -34.24
CA VAL A 341 8.82 0.07 -34.42
C VAL A 341 10.10 0.23 -35.25
N PRO A 342 11.20 -0.49 -35.00
CA PRO A 342 12.42 -0.37 -35.81
C PRO A 342 12.19 -0.66 -37.30
N LEU A 343 11.27 -1.58 -37.63
CA LEU A 343 10.93 -1.95 -39.01
C LEU A 343 10.30 -0.77 -39.75
N GLY A 344 9.37 -0.07 -39.11
CA GLY A 344 8.73 1.12 -39.67
C GLY A 344 9.69 2.31 -39.80
N LEU A 345 10.63 2.48 -38.86
CA LEU A 345 11.62 3.55 -38.95
C LEU A 345 12.62 3.31 -40.09
N GLU A 346 12.94 2.06 -40.41
CA GLU A 346 13.81 1.72 -41.52
C GLU A 346 13.18 1.95 -42.90
N SER A 347 11.86 1.77 -43.04
CA SER A 347 11.18 2.08 -44.31
C SER A 347 11.23 3.57 -44.65
N MET A 348 11.49 4.44 -43.67
CA MET A 348 11.70 5.87 -43.85
C MET A 348 13.15 6.22 -44.28
N SER A 349 14.00 5.23 -44.54
CA SER A 349 15.40 5.41 -44.95
C SER A 349 16.26 6.22 -43.95
N LEU A 350 15.96 6.11 -42.65
CA LEU A 350 16.70 6.78 -41.58
C LEU A 350 18.07 6.10 -41.33
N SER A 351 19.03 6.88 -40.82
CA SER A 351 20.32 6.34 -40.36
C SER A 351 20.15 5.55 -39.05
N LEU A 352 21.04 4.58 -38.80
CA LEU A 352 21.01 3.75 -37.59
C LEU A 352 20.94 4.56 -36.28
N PRO A 353 21.71 5.65 -36.08
CA PRO A 353 21.59 6.46 -34.88
C PRO A 353 20.21 7.09 -34.69
N LEU A 354 19.55 7.52 -35.78
CA LEU A 354 18.20 8.08 -35.73
C LEU A 354 17.15 7.02 -35.40
N ILE A 355 17.30 5.81 -35.94
CA ILE A 355 16.42 4.68 -35.61
C ILE A 355 16.51 4.35 -34.11
N CYS A 356 17.74 4.24 -33.57
CA CYS A 356 17.96 4.01 -32.15
C CYS A 356 17.37 5.14 -31.28
N LEU A 357 17.56 6.40 -31.68
CA LEU A 357 17.02 7.56 -30.98
C LEU A 357 15.49 7.52 -30.90
N TRP A 358 14.81 7.35 -32.05
CA TRP A 358 13.34 7.32 -32.08
C TRP A 358 12.77 6.09 -31.38
N THR A 359 13.41 4.92 -31.51
CA THR A 359 13.03 3.72 -30.76
C THR A 359 13.13 3.97 -29.26
N THR A 360 14.19 4.64 -28.80
CA THR A 360 14.37 5.00 -27.39
C THR A 360 13.25 5.90 -26.89
N ILE A 361 12.92 6.97 -27.64
CA ILE A 361 11.88 7.93 -27.27
C ILE A 361 10.51 7.23 -27.17
N VAL A 362 10.15 6.47 -28.21
CA VAL A 362 8.85 5.78 -28.28
C VAL A 362 8.72 4.71 -27.20
N ALA A 363 9.75 3.88 -27.01
CA ALA A 363 9.76 2.86 -25.97
C ALA A 363 9.68 3.48 -24.58
N TYR A 364 10.44 4.55 -24.32
CA TYR A 364 10.41 5.24 -23.03
C TYR A 364 9.02 5.79 -22.71
N VAL A 365 8.36 6.47 -23.66
CA VAL A 365 7.03 7.03 -23.45
C VAL A 365 6.00 5.94 -23.20
N MET A 366 5.93 4.92 -24.06
CA MET A 366 4.86 3.92 -24.00
C MET A 366 5.03 2.95 -22.83
N VAL A 367 6.25 2.45 -22.60
CA VAL A 367 6.55 1.62 -21.42
C VAL A 367 6.45 2.44 -20.13
N GLY A 368 6.80 3.73 -20.18
CA GLY A 368 6.62 4.65 -19.05
C GLY A 368 5.16 4.80 -18.63
N ILE A 369 4.24 4.97 -19.60
CA ILE A 369 2.80 5.02 -19.30
C ILE A 369 2.30 3.71 -18.69
N ASP A 370 2.72 2.57 -19.24
CA ASP A 370 2.33 1.25 -18.71
C ASP A 370 2.81 1.06 -17.27
N GLU A 371 4.07 1.40 -16.99
CA GLU A 371 4.69 1.31 -15.67
C GLU A 371 4.01 2.24 -14.66
N ILE A 372 3.65 3.47 -15.05
CA ILE A 372 2.87 4.38 -14.19
C ILE A 372 1.52 3.73 -13.85
N GLY A 373 0.86 3.11 -14.83
CA GLY A 373 -0.39 2.37 -14.61
C GLY A 373 -0.25 1.24 -13.58
N VAL A 374 0.87 0.50 -13.61
CA VAL A 374 1.18 -0.55 -12.63
C VAL A 374 1.41 0.04 -11.23
N GLN A 375 2.18 1.12 -11.12
CA GLN A 375 2.47 1.74 -9.83
C GLN A 375 1.21 2.28 -9.16
N LEU A 376 0.30 2.87 -9.95
CA LEU A 376 -1.00 3.36 -9.48
C LEU A 376 -1.95 2.24 -9.05
N GLU A 377 -1.77 1.02 -9.56
CA GLU A 377 -2.62 -0.13 -9.22
C GLU A 377 -2.49 -0.57 -7.75
N GLN A 378 -1.34 -0.29 -7.11
CA GLN A 378 -1.07 -0.53 -5.69
C GLN A 378 -1.11 0.76 -4.85
N PRO A 379 -2.31 1.26 -4.50
CA PRO A 379 -2.45 2.60 -3.93
C PRO A 379 -1.84 2.77 -2.53
N PHE A 380 -1.85 1.72 -1.70
CA PHE A 380 -1.40 1.79 -0.30
C PHE A 380 0.11 1.96 -0.12
N GLN A 381 0.88 1.63 -1.16
CA GLN A 381 2.32 1.89 -1.23
C GLN A 381 2.61 3.36 -1.61
N LEU A 382 1.69 4.01 -2.33
CA LEU A 382 1.81 5.40 -2.74
C LEU A 382 1.24 6.38 -1.70
N LEU A 383 0.18 6.00 -0.98
CA LEU A 383 -0.49 6.88 -0.03
C LEU A 383 0.38 7.17 1.22
N PRO A 384 0.24 8.36 1.83
CA PRO A 384 0.97 8.75 3.04
C PRO A 384 0.32 8.13 4.29
N LEU A 385 0.14 6.80 4.32
CA LEU A 385 -0.64 6.11 5.35
C LEU A 385 -0.12 6.36 6.77
N ASN A 386 1.20 6.50 6.94
CA ASN A 386 1.80 6.84 8.22
C ASN A 386 1.33 8.22 8.71
N SER A 387 1.31 9.23 7.84
CA SER A 387 0.87 10.58 8.20
C SER A 387 -0.64 10.64 8.41
N LEU A 388 -1.42 9.87 7.65
CA LEU A 388 -2.87 9.77 7.83
C LEU A 388 -3.23 9.05 9.14
N SER A 389 -2.49 7.99 9.51
CA SER A 389 -2.68 7.29 10.78
C SER A 389 -2.29 8.17 11.97
N ALA A 390 -1.22 8.96 11.84
CA ALA A 390 -0.83 9.94 12.86
C ALA A 390 -1.87 11.07 13.00
N ALA A 391 -2.42 11.57 11.89
CA ALA A 391 -3.50 12.56 11.93
C ALA A 391 -4.76 12.00 12.63
N LEU A 392 -5.18 10.77 12.27
CA LEU A 392 -6.28 10.08 12.95
C LEU A 392 -6.07 9.97 14.45
N MET A 393 -4.87 9.51 14.85
CA MET A 393 -4.51 9.38 16.26
C MET A 393 -4.60 10.71 17.01
N ARG A 394 -4.05 11.78 16.43
CA ARG A 394 -4.10 13.12 17.01
C ARG A 394 -5.53 13.62 17.17
N ASP A 395 -6.32 13.54 16.11
CA ASP A 395 -7.72 13.97 16.12
C ASP A 395 -8.53 13.20 17.19
N VAL A 396 -8.30 11.89 17.35
CA VAL A 396 -8.97 11.08 18.38
C VAL A 396 -8.54 11.49 19.79
N VAL A 397 -7.25 11.71 20.02
CA VAL A 397 -6.73 12.11 21.34
C VAL A 397 -7.26 13.48 21.73
N ASP A 398 -7.23 14.45 20.80
CA ASP A 398 -7.69 15.82 21.05
C ASP A 398 -9.19 15.85 21.42
N GLU A 399 -10.04 15.17 20.65
CA GLU A 399 -11.50 15.11 20.90
C GLU A 399 -11.84 14.42 22.23
N ILE A 400 -11.18 13.31 22.56
CA ILE A 400 -11.42 12.62 23.82
C ILE A 400 -11.01 13.51 25.00
N GLU A 401 -9.80 14.07 24.98
CA GLU A 401 -9.33 14.88 26.09
C GLU A 401 -10.12 16.18 26.27
N GLU A 402 -10.49 16.85 25.17
CA GLU A 402 -11.30 18.07 25.23
C GLU A 402 -12.70 17.76 25.80
N GLY A 403 -13.34 16.69 25.34
CA GLY A 403 -14.65 16.28 25.88
C GLY A 403 -14.58 15.88 27.36
N LEU A 404 -13.50 15.23 27.80
CA LEU A 404 -13.29 14.90 29.21
C LEU A 404 -13.10 16.15 30.08
N LYS A 405 -12.27 17.11 29.65
CA LYS A 405 -12.08 18.40 30.35
C LYS A 405 -13.38 19.17 30.50
N LEU A 406 -14.18 19.25 29.43
CA LEU A 406 -15.46 19.95 29.47
C LEU A 406 -16.42 19.31 30.47
N LYS A 407 -16.46 17.98 30.56
CA LYS A 407 -17.26 17.26 31.57
C LYS A 407 -16.82 17.54 33.00
N GLU A 408 -15.52 17.71 33.24
CA GLU A 408 -15.00 18.08 34.55
C GLU A 408 -15.36 19.53 34.92
N THR A 409 -15.36 20.46 33.97
CA THR A 409 -15.72 21.87 34.22
C THR A 409 -17.22 22.11 34.45
N HIS A 410 -18.07 21.20 33.99
CA HIS A 410 -19.54 21.32 34.09
C HIS A 410 -20.16 20.48 35.22
N LYS A 411 -19.34 19.75 36.00
CA LYS A 411 -19.74 19.13 37.28
C LYS A 411 -19.46 20.08 38.43
#